data_AF-A0A3D5W3H0-F1
#
_entry.id   AF-A0A3D5W3H0-F1
#
_cell.length_a   1.000
_cell.length_b   1.000
_cell.length_c   1.000
_cell.angle_alpha   90.00
_cell.angle_beta   90.00
_cell.angle_gamma   90.00
#
_symmetry.space_group_name_H-M   'P 1'
#
loop_
_entity.id
_entity.type
_entity.pdbx_description
1 polymer ?
#
loop_
_entity_poly.entity_id
_entity_poly.type
_entity_poly.pdbx_seq_one_letter_code
_entity_poly.pdbx_strand_id
1 'polypeptide(L)'
;SKRGAMSKKRGIGVGSMYYGIGYGFNRPDIGAALIEMAEDSTTTVYSGACDMGQGVMTIVAQVAAEGLGINPGAVRVVAADTGSTPDSGPTSASRSTFVQGLTVQKAAADLQQELLRMAAEMLDRPAEELEAFDGQIYGSGNPE
;
A
#
# COMPACT_ATOMS: atom_id res chain seq x y z
N SER A 1 -8.57 64.92 -18.32
CA SER A 1 -9.12 63.59 -18.66
C SER A 1 -8.88 62.65 -17.48
N LYS A 2 -9.90 62.39 -16.65
CA LYS A 2 -9.78 61.65 -15.37
C LYS A 2 -10.01 60.15 -15.62
N ARG A 3 -8.98 59.32 -15.44
CA ARG A 3 -9.15 57.85 -15.35
C ARG A 3 -9.87 57.54 -14.04
N GLY A 4 -11.16 57.21 -14.11
CA GLY A 4 -11.95 56.77 -12.95
C GLY A 4 -11.42 55.45 -12.38
N ALA A 5 -11.47 55.30 -11.05
CA ALA A 5 -11.02 54.11 -10.36
C ALA A 5 -11.78 52.87 -10.88
N MET A 6 -11.05 51.93 -11.49
CA MET A 6 -11.66 50.69 -11.98
C MET A 6 -12.07 49.81 -10.79
N SER A 7 -13.38 49.56 -10.68
CA SER A 7 -13.95 48.58 -9.75
C SER A 7 -13.43 47.18 -10.08
N LYS A 8 -12.95 46.44 -9.06
CA LYS A 8 -12.48 45.05 -9.23
C LYS A 8 -13.65 44.17 -9.68
N LYS A 9 -13.50 43.49 -10.83
CA LYS A 9 -14.46 42.48 -11.31
C LYS A 9 -14.08 41.10 -10.74
N ARG A 10 -15.08 40.30 -10.40
CA ARG A 10 -14.93 38.90 -9.97
C ARG A 10 -15.59 37.99 -11.00
N GLY A 11 -15.04 36.79 -11.18
CA GLY A 11 -15.60 35.75 -12.05
C GLY A 11 -15.51 34.39 -11.37
N ILE A 12 -16.39 33.48 -11.77
CA ILE A 12 -16.41 32.08 -11.34
C ILE A 12 -16.32 31.23 -12.62
N GLY A 13 -15.53 30.16 -12.57
CA GLY A 13 -15.40 29.19 -13.65
C GLY A 13 -15.46 27.76 -13.09
N VAL A 14 -15.90 26.83 -13.93
CA VAL A 14 -15.90 25.39 -13.67
C VAL A 14 -15.07 24.72 -14.75
N GLY A 15 -14.29 23.72 -14.35
CA GLY A 15 -13.55 22.84 -15.25
C GLY A 15 -13.64 21.40 -14.76
N SER A 16 -13.63 20.47 -15.71
CA SER A 16 -13.61 19.03 -15.47
C SER A 16 -12.43 18.40 -16.20
N MET A 17 -11.89 17.31 -15.68
CA MET A 17 -10.86 16.53 -16.35
C MET A 17 -11.06 15.03 -16.16
N TYR A 18 -10.43 14.25 -17.04
CA TYR A 18 -10.26 12.81 -16.90
C TYR A 18 -8.78 12.51 -17.14
N TYR A 19 -8.21 11.59 -16.37
CA TYR A 19 -6.80 11.21 -16.46
C TYR A 19 -6.67 9.69 -16.38
N GLY A 20 -6.00 9.10 -17.38
CA GLY A 20 -5.65 7.68 -17.36
C GLY A 20 -4.50 7.41 -16.38
N ILE A 21 -4.60 6.33 -15.62
CA ILE A 21 -3.58 5.91 -14.65
C ILE A 21 -2.66 4.87 -15.29
N GLY A 22 -1.35 4.97 -15.02
CA GLY A 22 -0.36 4.03 -15.57
C GLY A 22 0.33 4.56 -16.83
N TYR A 23 1.31 3.83 -17.33
CA TYR A 23 2.13 4.30 -18.46
C TYR A 23 1.37 4.45 -19.77
N GLY A 24 0.28 3.71 -19.96
CA GLY A 24 -0.42 3.64 -21.25
C GLY A 24 0.47 3.07 -22.37
N PHE A 25 0.10 3.35 -23.62
CA PHE A 25 0.89 3.02 -24.83
C PHE A 25 1.39 1.56 -24.91
N ASN A 26 0.58 0.61 -24.44
CA ASN A 26 0.92 -0.81 -24.40
C ASN A 26 2.21 -1.14 -23.60
N ARG A 27 2.63 -0.23 -22.70
CA ARG A 27 3.71 -0.47 -21.76
C ARG A 27 3.12 -1.07 -20.49
N PRO A 28 3.61 -2.24 -20.04
CA PRO A 28 3.07 -2.88 -18.85
C PRO A 28 3.41 -2.08 -17.60
N ASP A 29 2.43 -1.94 -16.72
CA ASP A 29 2.61 -1.41 -15.38
C ASP A 29 3.15 -2.50 -14.45
N ILE A 30 4.47 -2.68 -14.45
CA ILE A 30 5.17 -3.67 -13.61
C ILE A 30 5.62 -3.02 -12.30
N GLY A 31 5.60 -3.78 -11.22
CA GLY A 31 6.26 -3.44 -9.97
C GLY A 31 6.39 -4.69 -9.10
N ALA A 32 7.16 -4.57 -8.02
CA ALA A 32 7.28 -5.60 -7.01
C ALA A 32 7.36 -4.96 -5.61
N ALA A 33 7.07 -5.77 -4.61
CA ALA A 33 7.25 -5.47 -3.20
C ALA A 33 7.63 -6.77 -2.48
N LEU A 34 8.33 -6.64 -1.36
CA LEU A 34 8.65 -7.74 -0.46
C LEU A 34 8.14 -7.39 0.94
N ILE A 35 7.63 -8.36 1.67
CA ILE A 35 7.27 -8.22 3.08
C ILE A 35 8.04 -9.26 3.89
N GLU A 36 8.61 -8.80 5.00
CA GLU A 36 9.29 -9.62 5.99
C GLU A 36 8.64 -9.38 7.35
N MET A 37 8.40 -10.44 8.11
CA MET A 37 7.94 -10.37 9.49
C MET A 37 8.95 -11.08 10.38
N ALA A 38 9.46 -10.37 11.38
CA ALA A 38 10.36 -10.92 12.39
C ALA A 38 9.57 -11.68 13.48
N GLU A 39 10.28 -12.46 14.31
CA GLU A 39 9.68 -13.24 15.41
C GLU A 39 8.97 -12.36 16.46
N ASP A 40 9.35 -11.10 16.60
CA ASP A 40 8.71 -10.12 17.48
C ASP A 40 7.52 -9.40 16.80
N SER A 41 7.05 -9.93 15.67
CA SER A 41 6.00 -9.37 14.80
C SER A 41 6.35 -8.05 14.12
N THR A 42 7.60 -7.57 14.23
CA THR A 42 8.05 -6.40 13.46
C THR A 42 7.92 -6.69 11.97
N THR A 43 7.05 -5.93 11.30
CA THR A 43 6.77 -6.12 9.88
C THR A 43 7.48 -5.04 9.07
N THR A 44 8.29 -5.47 8.10
CA THR A 44 9.00 -4.58 7.19
C THR A 44 8.54 -4.81 5.76
N VAL A 45 8.13 -3.73 5.09
CA VAL A 45 7.81 -3.74 3.65
C VAL A 45 8.95 -3.07 2.89
N TYR A 46 9.47 -3.76 1.88
CA TYR A 46 10.49 -3.25 0.97
C TYR A 46 9.82 -2.86 -0.34
N SER A 47 9.83 -1.57 -0.66
CA SER A 47 9.20 -1.00 -1.85
C SER A 47 10.22 -0.16 -2.62
N GLY A 48 10.42 -0.47 -3.90
CA GLY A 48 11.28 0.33 -4.77
C GLY A 48 10.72 1.71 -5.12
N ALA A 49 9.47 2.01 -4.74
CA ALA A 49 8.82 3.25 -5.12
C ALA A 49 9.45 4.44 -4.41
N CYS A 50 9.69 5.51 -5.16
CA CYS A 50 10.17 6.77 -4.61
C CYS A 50 9.00 7.62 -4.09
N ASP A 51 9.11 8.07 -2.84
CA ASP A 51 8.20 9.04 -2.24
C ASP A 51 8.82 10.44 -2.29
N MET A 52 8.09 11.39 -2.84
CA MET A 52 8.47 12.79 -2.99
C MET A 52 7.50 13.72 -2.25
N GLY A 53 6.69 13.17 -1.33
CA GLY A 53 5.68 13.88 -0.56
C GLY A 53 4.24 13.55 -0.95
N GLN A 54 4.03 12.67 -1.94
CA GLN A 54 2.68 12.17 -2.28
C GLN A 54 2.14 11.16 -1.27
N GLY A 55 3.01 10.57 -0.42
CA GLY A 55 2.61 9.65 0.64
C GLY A 55 2.41 8.21 0.18
N VAL A 56 3.18 7.75 -0.81
CA VAL A 56 3.11 6.35 -1.26
C VAL A 56 3.59 5.38 -0.18
N MET A 57 4.51 5.79 0.69
CA MET A 57 4.95 4.94 1.81
C MET A 57 3.85 4.72 2.84
N THR A 58 3.02 5.74 3.09
CA THR A 58 1.84 5.60 3.95
C THR A 58 0.85 4.60 3.36
N ILE A 59 0.61 4.67 2.05
CA ILE A 59 -0.27 3.73 1.34
C ILE A 59 0.27 2.31 1.46
N VAL A 60 1.57 2.12 1.19
CA VAL A 60 2.22 0.80 1.29
C VAL A 60 2.08 0.22 2.70
N ALA A 61 2.34 1.02 3.74
CA ALA A 61 2.20 0.58 5.13
C ALA A 61 0.75 0.19 5.46
N GLN A 62 -0.22 1.00 5.05
CA GLN A 62 -1.65 0.74 5.30
C GLN A 62 -2.13 -0.52 4.57
N VAL A 63 -1.73 -0.74 3.32
CA VAL A 63 -2.14 -1.93 2.55
C VAL A 63 -1.53 -3.20 3.14
N ALA A 64 -0.26 -3.17 3.56
CA ALA A 64 0.37 -4.30 4.24
C ALA A 64 -0.32 -4.60 5.58
N ALA A 65 -0.58 -3.56 6.37
CA ALA A 65 -1.22 -3.69 7.67
C ALA A 65 -2.62 -4.29 7.57
N GLU A 66 -3.43 -3.81 6.63
CA GLU A 66 -4.76 -4.36 6.34
C GLU A 66 -4.68 -5.83 5.91
N GLY A 67 -3.77 -6.15 4.98
CA GLY A 67 -3.60 -7.52 4.49
C GLY A 67 -3.11 -8.50 5.55
N LEU A 68 -2.44 -8.02 6.61
CA LEU A 68 -1.94 -8.85 7.71
C LEU A 68 -2.81 -8.77 8.97
N GLY A 69 -3.84 -7.92 8.99
CA GLY A 69 -4.67 -7.70 10.17
C GLY A 69 -3.92 -7.07 11.35
N ILE A 70 -2.95 -6.18 11.09
CA ILE A 70 -2.11 -5.54 12.12
C ILE A 70 -2.27 -4.01 12.14
N ASN A 71 -1.76 -3.35 13.18
CA ASN A 71 -1.75 -1.89 13.23
C ASN A 71 -0.78 -1.29 12.19
N PRO A 72 -1.17 -0.28 11.39
CA PRO A 72 -0.28 0.38 10.44
C PRO A 72 1.01 0.96 11.06
N GLY A 73 0.97 1.35 12.34
CA GLY A 73 2.15 1.81 13.09
C GLY A 73 3.16 0.70 13.41
N ALA A 74 2.79 -0.57 13.28
CA ALA A 74 3.68 -1.72 13.40
C ALA A 74 4.43 -2.04 12.09
N VAL A 75 4.10 -1.35 10.99
CA VAL A 75 4.74 -1.56 9.69
C VAL A 75 5.84 -0.52 9.45
N ARG A 76 7.06 -1.01 9.29
CA ARG A 76 8.20 -0.23 8.80
C ARG A 76 8.28 -0.35 7.28
N VAL A 77 8.59 0.75 6.59
CA VAL A 77 8.80 0.72 5.14
C VAL A 77 10.23 1.11 4.79
N VAL A 78 10.90 0.26 4.01
CA VAL A 78 12.18 0.56 3.37
C VAL A 78 11.89 0.96 1.92
N ALA A 79 12.34 2.16 1.55
CA ALA A 79 11.93 2.83 0.32
C ALA A 79 13.11 3.10 -0.62
N ALA A 80 12.94 2.78 -1.90
CA ALA A 80 13.78 3.23 -3.01
C ALA A 80 15.30 3.02 -2.83
N ASP A 81 15.69 1.96 -2.12
CA ASP A 81 17.09 1.53 -2.00
C ASP A 81 17.32 0.34 -2.95
N THR A 82 18.08 0.55 -4.02
CA THR A 82 18.33 -0.46 -5.05
C THR A 82 19.11 -1.68 -4.53
N GLY A 83 19.75 -1.58 -3.36
CA GLY A 83 20.44 -2.71 -2.71
C GLY A 83 19.52 -3.63 -1.91
N SER A 84 18.34 -3.14 -1.48
CA SER A 84 17.46 -3.85 -0.55
C SER A 84 15.98 -3.92 -0.98
N THR A 85 15.57 -3.12 -1.97
CA THR A 85 14.19 -3.05 -2.45
C THR A 85 14.07 -3.58 -3.87
N PRO A 86 12.97 -4.28 -4.19
CA PRO A 86 12.73 -4.75 -5.55
C PRO A 86 12.31 -3.58 -6.47
N ASP A 87 12.58 -3.72 -7.76
CA ASP A 87 12.25 -2.68 -8.75
C ASP A 87 10.72 -2.44 -8.84
N SER A 88 10.31 -1.19 -8.66
CA SER A 88 8.93 -0.73 -8.79
C SER A 88 8.60 -0.07 -10.13
N GLY A 89 9.62 0.16 -10.97
CA GLY A 89 9.59 1.16 -12.03
C GLY A 89 9.52 2.59 -11.48
N PRO A 90 9.56 3.61 -12.37
CA PRO A 90 9.56 5.01 -11.94
C PRO A 90 8.22 5.45 -11.32
N THR A 91 8.29 6.22 -10.24
CA THR A 91 7.16 6.98 -9.64
C THR A 91 6.73 8.09 -10.61
N SER A 92 5.78 7.78 -11.48
CA SER A 92 5.25 8.68 -12.52
C SER A 92 3.87 8.19 -12.99
N ALA A 93 3.21 8.92 -13.90
CA ALA A 93 1.94 8.52 -14.52
C ALA A 93 0.81 8.20 -13.51
N SER A 94 0.87 8.81 -12.32
CA SER A 94 -0.07 8.60 -11.21
C SER A 94 -0.29 7.13 -10.83
N ARG A 95 0.67 6.26 -11.15
CA ARG A 95 0.53 4.79 -11.05
C ARG A 95 0.87 4.23 -9.68
N SER A 96 1.63 4.97 -8.87
CA SER A 96 2.34 4.39 -7.72
C SER A 96 1.41 3.72 -6.73
N THR A 97 0.28 4.36 -6.38
CA THR A 97 -0.74 3.77 -5.51
C THR A 97 -1.32 2.49 -6.08
N PHE A 98 -1.68 2.49 -7.37
CA PHE A 98 -2.27 1.33 -8.03
C PHE A 98 -1.29 0.15 -8.06
N VAL A 99 -0.07 0.40 -8.52
CA VAL A 99 0.93 -0.65 -8.74
C VAL A 99 1.47 -1.16 -7.42
N GLN A 100 1.94 -0.26 -6.55
CA GLN A 100 2.50 -0.67 -5.26
C GLN A 100 1.44 -1.21 -4.31
N GLY A 101 0.22 -0.65 -4.33
CA GLY A 101 -0.90 -1.21 -3.58
C GLY A 101 -1.16 -2.66 -3.96
N LEU A 102 -1.22 -2.98 -5.25
CA LEU A 102 -1.43 -4.36 -5.70
C LEU A 102 -0.25 -5.28 -5.39
N THR A 103 0.99 -4.82 -5.52
CA THR A 103 2.16 -5.68 -5.24
C THR A 103 2.28 -5.98 -3.75
N VAL A 104 2.00 -4.99 -2.90
CA VAL A 104 2.02 -5.15 -1.44
C VAL A 104 0.83 -6.00 -0.99
N GLN A 105 -0.36 -5.80 -1.55
CA GLN A 105 -1.53 -6.63 -1.26
C GLN A 105 -1.24 -8.11 -1.55
N LYS A 106 -0.60 -8.41 -2.68
CA LYS A 106 -0.21 -9.78 -3.02
C LYS A 106 0.81 -10.35 -2.05
N ALA A 107 1.88 -9.59 -1.76
CA ALA A 107 2.90 -10.04 -0.81
C ALA A 107 2.33 -10.23 0.60
N ALA A 108 1.37 -9.41 1.02
CA ALA A 108 0.67 -9.54 2.30
C ALA A 108 -0.21 -10.79 2.32
N ALA A 109 -0.95 -11.06 1.24
CA ALA A 109 -1.75 -12.27 1.12
C ALA A 109 -0.89 -13.55 1.15
N ASP A 110 0.25 -13.55 0.44
CA ASP A 110 1.19 -14.68 0.44
C ASP A 110 1.74 -14.93 1.87
N LEU A 111 2.15 -13.87 2.57
CA LEU A 111 2.62 -13.98 3.96
C LEU A 111 1.49 -14.42 4.92
N GLN A 112 0.29 -13.86 4.77
CA GLN A 112 -0.86 -14.23 5.59
C GLN A 112 -1.20 -15.72 5.43
N GLN A 113 -1.14 -16.27 4.23
CA GLN A 113 -1.34 -17.69 3.98
C GLN A 113 -0.33 -18.57 4.74
N GLU A 114 0.95 -18.21 4.73
CA GLU A 114 1.96 -18.95 5.50
C GLU A 114 1.74 -18.82 7.02
N LEU A 115 1.37 -17.64 7.51
CA LEU A 115 1.04 -17.43 8.91
C LEU A 115 -0.15 -18.28 9.36
N LEU A 116 -1.23 -18.32 8.57
CA LEU A 116 -2.40 -19.16 8.85
C LEU A 116 -2.07 -20.65 8.78
N ARG A 117 -1.21 -21.08 7.85
CA ARG A 117 -0.74 -22.46 7.77
C ARG A 117 0.03 -22.86 9.03
N MET A 118 0.93 -22.02 9.51
CA MET A 118 1.67 -22.27 10.75
C MET A 118 0.74 -22.27 11.97
N ALA A 119 -0.19 -21.32 12.04
CA ALA A 119 -1.17 -21.26 13.13
C ALA A 119 -2.11 -22.47 13.14
N ALA A 120 -2.51 -22.98 11.96
CA ALA A 120 -3.31 -24.20 11.82
C ALA A 120 -2.63 -25.41 12.46
N GLU A 121 -1.33 -25.58 12.23
CA GLU A 121 -0.52 -26.64 12.86
C GLU A 121 -0.43 -26.46 14.39
N MET A 122 -0.29 -25.22 14.87
CA MET A 122 -0.17 -24.92 16.31
C MET A 122 -1.49 -25.07 17.08
N LEU A 123 -2.61 -24.75 16.43
CA LEU A 123 -3.95 -24.73 17.03
C LEU A 123 -4.73 -26.03 16.81
N ASP A 124 -4.19 -26.96 16.00
CA ASP A 124 -4.86 -28.19 15.56
C ASP A 124 -6.22 -27.90 14.90
N ARG A 125 -6.24 -26.92 13.99
CA ARG A 125 -7.44 -26.47 13.26
C ARG A 125 -7.15 -26.24 11.78
N PRO A 126 -8.13 -26.41 10.88
CA PRO A 126 -7.97 -26.06 9.47
C PRO A 126 -7.66 -24.56 9.30
N ALA A 127 -6.76 -24.21 8.38
CA ALA A 127 -6.40 -22.80 8.12
C ALA A 127 -7.59 -21.97 7.62
N GLU A 128 -8.57 -22.61 6.97
CA GLU A 128 -9.80 -21.98 6.49
C GLU A 128 -10.74 -21.56 7.62
N GLU A 129 -10.54 -22.08 8.83
CA GLU A 129 -11.23 -21.68 10.04
C GLU A 129 -10.43 -20.69 10.88
N LEU A 130 -9.35 -20.10 10.34
CA LEU A 130 -8.53 -19.13 11.05
C LEU A 130 -8.60 -17.75 10.40
N GLU A 131 -8.60 -16.72 11.24
CA GLU A 131 -8.63 -15.32 10.84
C GLU A 131 -7.55 -14.54 11.57
N ALA A 132 -6.94 -13.58 10.87
CA ALA A 132 -5.98 -12.64 11.45
C ALA A 132 -6.65 -11.28 11.69
N PHE A 133 -6.63 -10.79 12.92
CA PHE A 133 -7.11 -9.46 13.27
C PHE A 133 -6.45 -8.95 14.55
N ASP A 134 -6.20 -7.64 14.58
CA ASP A 134 -5.51 -6.91 15.65
C ASP A 134 -4.19 -7.57 16.13
N GLY A 135 -3.40 -8.09 15.18
CA GLY A 135 -2.12 -8.74 15.47
C GLY A 135 -2.21 -10.14 16.04
N GLN A 136 -3.39 -10.77 16.02
CA GLN A 136 -3.60 -12.12 16.51
C GLN A 136 -4.25 -13.00 15.44
N ILE A 137 -4.02 -14.32 15.55
CA ILE A 137 -4.71 -15.33 14.75
C ILE A 137 -5.60 -16.13 15.69
N TYR A 138 -6.89 -16.22 15.35
CA TYR A 138 -7.89 -16.95 16.13
C TYR A 138 -8.81 -17.75 15.21
N GLY A 139 -9.66 -18.57 15.79
CA GLY A 139 -10.64 -19.34 15.04
C GLY A 139 -11.84 -18.51 14.59
N SER A 140 -12.25 -18.63 13.33
CA SER A 140 -13.45 -17.98 12.77
C SER A 140 -14.64 -18.11 13.71
N GLY A 141 -15.20 -16.96 14.09
CA GLY A 141 -16.34 -16.87 15.01
C GLY A 141 -16.00 -16.82 16.50
N ASN A 142 -14.72 -16.86 16.90
CA ASN A 142 -14.31 -16.65 18.29
C ASN A 142 -12.99 -15.85 18.38
N PRO A 143 -13.05 -14.53 18.63
CA PRO A 143 -11.86 -13.67 18.80
C PRO A 143 -11.18 -13.80 20.18
N GLU A 144 -11.57 -14.79 20.99
CA GLU A 144 -10.96 -15.18 22.28
C GLU A 144 -10.09 -16.44 22.13
#